data_AF-A0A7Y3T2X6-F1
#
_entry.id   AF-A0A7Y3T2X6-F1
#
_cell.length_a   1.000
_cell.length_b   1.000
_cell.length_c   1.000
_cell.angle_alpha   90.00
_cell.angle_beta   90.00
_cell.angle_gamma   90.00
#
_symmetry.space_group_name_H-M   'P 1'
#
loop_
_entity.id
_entity.type
_entity.pdbx_description
1 polymer ?
#
loop_
_entity_poly.entity_id
_entity_poly.type
_entity_poly.pdbx_seq_one_letter_code
_entity_poly.pdbx_strand_id
1 'polypeptide(L)' 'MKLTATKSFTYGTRRLLPEAEFIATPRDAKILIGIGKAKLAVEPQKVDKPKRTRKRRTEEEDQHGLLE' A
#
# COMPACT_ATOMS: atom_id res chain seq x y z
N MET A 1 3.41 7.63 17.77
CA MET A 1 3.94 6.24 17.69
C MET A 1 3.69 5.71 16.30
N LYS A 2 4.69 5.04 15.69
CA LYS A 2 4.54 4.40 14.38
C LYS A 2 3.89 3.03 14.53
N LEU A 3 2.82 2.79 13.80
CA LEU A 3 2.04 1.56 13.82
C LEU A 3 1.86 1.02 12.41
N THR A 4 1.66 -0.29 12.33
CA THR A 4 1.27 -0.99 11.12
C THR A 4 -0.16 -1.48 11.28
N ALA A 5 -1.04 -1.12 10.35
CA ALA A 5 -2.43 -1.59 10.34
C ALA A 5 -2.46 -3.10 10.07
N THR A 6 -3.29 -3.84 10.81
CA THR A 6 -3.48 -5.29 10.61
C THR A 6 -4.68 -5.58 9.70
N LYS A 7 -5.65 -4.67 9.67
CA LYS A 7 -6.88 -4.77 8.88
C LYS A 7 -7.15 -3.45 8.16
N SER A 8 -8.06 -3.47 7.20
CA SER A 8 -8.53 -2.23 6.57
C SER A 8 -9.45 -1.45 7.52
N PHE A 9 -9.12 -0.19 7.80
CA PHE A 9 -9.97 0.70 8.58
C PHE A 9 -9.67 2.16 8.26
N THR A 10 -10.55 3.06 8.66
CA THR A 10 -10.35 4.50 8.51
C THR A 10 -9.78 5.09 9.79
N TYR A 11 -8.71 5.86 9.68
CA TYR A 11 -8.11 6.61 10.78
C TYR A 11 -8.01 8.09 10.41
N GLY A 12 -8.72 8.94 11.14
CA GLY A 12 -8.95 10.33 10.75
C GLY A 12 -9.64 10.40 9.38
N THR A 13 -9.01 11.06 8.41
CA THR A 13 -9.53 11.19 7.04
C THR A 13 -8.94 10.17 6.06
N ARG A 14 -8.07 9.26 6.52
CA ARG A 14 -7.35 8.31 5.65
C ARG A 14 -7.84 6.89 5.84
N ARG A 15 -8.09 6.20 4.74
CA ARG A 15 -8.32 4.76 4.73
C ARG A 15 -6.98 4.04 4.76
N LEU A 16 -6.73 3.29 5.83
CA LEU A 16 -5.56 2.44 5.99
C LEU A 16 -5.88 1.04 5.47
N LEU A 17 -4.94 0.48 4.72
CA LEU A 17 -4.98 -0.89 4.25
C LEU A 17 -4.19 -1.78 5.24
N PRO A 18 -4.42 -3.10 5.24
CA PRO A 18 -3.54 -4.02 5.94
C PRO A 18 -2.08 -3.77 5.54
N GLU A 19 -1.18 -3.86 6.51
CA GLU A 19 0.25 -3.59 6.39
C GLU A 19 0.63 -2.13 6.05
N ALA A 20 -0.34 -1.22 5.98
CA ALA A 20 -0.05 0.20 5.85
C ALA A 20 0.53 0.75 7.16
N GLU A 21 1.62 1.50 7.04
CA GLU A 21 2.22 2.20 8.16
C GLU A 21 1.56 3.57 8.37
N PHE A 22 1.34 3.94 9.63
CA PHE A 22 0.77 5.24 9.99
C PHE A 22 1.27 5.71 11.35
N ILE A 23 1.09 6.99 11.63
CA ILE A 23 1.46 7.62 12.91
C ILE A 23 0.18 7.89 13.69
N ALA A 24 0.12 7.37 14.91
CA ALA A 24 -0.98 7.59 15.84
C ALA A 24 -0.49 8.27 17.13
N THR A 25 -1.41 8.91 17.85
CA THR A 25 -1.13 9.41 19.21
C THR A 25 -0.90 8.23 20.15
N PRO A 26 -0.19 8.41 21.29
CA PRO A 26 0.03 7.32 22.25
C PRO A 26 -1.27 6.73 22.80
N ARG A 27 -2.31 7.58 22.94
CA ARG A 27 -3.64 7.16 23.41
C ARG A 27 -4.32 6.27 22.38
N ASP A 28 -4.38 6.72 21.13
CA ASP A 28 -5.00 5.96 20.05
C ASP A 28 -4.23 4.68 19.74
N ALA A 29 -2.91 4.72 19.84
CA ALA A 29 -2.06 3.55 19.66
C ALA A 29 -2.41 2.42 20.63
N LYS A 30 -2.58 2.73 21.92
CA LYS A 30 -3.01 1.74 22.93
C LYS A 30 -4.36 1.14 22.58
N ILE A 31 -5.32 1.97 22.15
CA ILE A 31 -6.67 1.51 21.79
C ILE A 31 -6.59 0.60 20.55
N LEU A 32 -5.94 1.05 19.48
CA LEU A 32 -5.84 0.35 18.20
C LEU A 32 -5.10 -1.00 18.34
N ILE A 33 -4.07 -1.05 19.19
CA ILE A 33 -3.38 -2.30 19.53
C ILE A 33 -4.29 -3.21 20.36
N GLY A 34 -4.95 -2.67 21.39
CA GLY A 34 -5.85 -3.44 22.27
C GLY A 34 -7.03 -4.09 21.53
N ILE A 35 -7.58 -3.42 20.52
CA ILE A 35 -8.65 -3.96 19.67
C ILE A 35 -8.14 -4.77 18.46
N GLY A 36 -6.83 -4.97 18.35
CA GLY A 36 -6.21 -5.78 17.28
C GLY A 36 -6.29 -5.18 15.88
N LYS A 37 -6.50 -3.85 15.73
CA LYS A 37 -6.52 -3.16 14.43
C LYS A 37 -5.14 -2.68 13.96
N ALA A 38 -4.18 -2.57 14.87
CA ALA A 38 -2.82 -2.18 14.56
C ALA A 38 -1.81 -2.91 15.45
N LYS A 39 -0.55 -2.98 15.00
CA LYS A 39 0.60 -3.48 15.75
C LYS A 39 1.72 -2.45 15.74
N LEU A 40 2.65 -2.53 16.69
CA LEU A 40 3.86 -1.72 16.66
C LEU A 40 4.60 -1.98 15.34
N ALA A 41 4.95 -0.91 14.63
CA ALA A 41 5.80 -1.01 13.46
C ALA A 41 7.22 -1.30 13.96
N VAL A 42 7.57 -2.58 14.06
CA VAL A 42 8.96 -3.02 14.15
C VAL A 42 9.55 -2.71 12.78
N GLU A 43 10.52 -1.78 12.69
CA GLU A 43 11.18 -1.44 11.43
C GLU A 43 11.61 -2.73 10.72
N PRO A 44 10.90 -3.17 9.66
CA PRO A 44 11.46 -4.16 8.79
C PRO A 44 12.51 -3.40 7.98
N GLN A 45 13.77 -3.81 8.07
CA GLN A 45 14.80 -3.34 7.14
C GLN A 45 14.20 -3.30 5.74
N LYS A 46 14.26 -2.12 5.10
CA LYS A 46 13.67 -1.80 3.80
C LYS A 46 13.78 -2.98 2.84
N VAL A 47 12.67 -3.67 2.57
CA VAL A 47 12.56 -4.47 1.35
C VAL A 47 11.70 -3.66 0.40
N ASP A 48 12.41 -3.02 -0.52
CA ASP A 48 11.91 -2.24 -1.64
C ASP A 48 10.76 -2.99 -2.33
N LYS A 49 9.52 -2.47 -2.23
CA LYS A 49 8.41 -3.07 -2.97
C LYS A 49 8.66 -2.80 -4.46
N PRO A 50 8.67 -3.82 -5.34
CA PRO A 50 8.95 -3.60 -6.75
C PRO A 50 7.85 -2.70 -7.32
N LYS A 51 8.30 -1.61 -7.94
CA LYS A 51 7.51 -0.70 -8.76
C LYS A 51 6.68 -1.54 -9.72
N ARG A 52 5.35 -1.54 -9.58
CA ARG A 52 4.44 -2.14 -10.57
C ARG A 52 4.56 -1.33 -11.86
N THR A 53 5.57 -1.63 -12.66
CA THR A 53 5.73 -1.13 -14.02
C THR A 53 4.62 -1.76 -14.83
N ARG A 54 3.52 -1.03 -15.04
CA ARG A 54 2.47 -1.41 -15.97
C ARG A 54 3.08 -1.28 -17.38
N LYS A 55 3.75 -2.34 -17.84
CA LYS A 55 4.26 -2.48 -19.20
C LYS A 55 3.04 -2.51 -20.12
N ARG A 56 2.66 -1.36 -20.71
CA ARG A 56 1.75 -1.37 -21.86
C ARG A 56 2.55 -2.02 -22.99
N ARG A 57 2.18 -3.25 -23.30
CA ARG A 57 2.54 -3.94 -24.54
C ARG A 57 1.91 -3.11 -25.65
N THR A 58 2.71 -2.45 -26.46
CA THR A 58 2.24 -1.97 -27.77
C THR A 58 2.38 -3.16 -28.69
N GLU A 59 1.25 -3.73 -29.09
CA GLU A 59 1.19 -4.69 -30.19
C GLU A 59 1.70 -4.00 -31.46
N GLU A 60 2.75 -4.58 -32.03
CA GLU A 60 3.09 -4.45 -33.43
C GLU A 60 2.08 -5.26 -34.27
N GLU A 61 2.04 -4.88 -35.55
CA GLU A 61 1.36 -5.53 -36.67
C GLU A 61 -0.13 -5.18 -36.85
N ASP A 62 -0.38 -4.28 -37.81
CA ASP A 62 -1.24 -4.69 -38.91
C ASP A 62 -0.75 -4.09 -40.23
N GLN A 63 -0.53 -4.99 -41.17
CA GLN A 63 -0.15 -4.75 -42.55
C GLN A 63 -1.33 -4.07 -43.25
N HIS A 64 -1.11 -2.93 -43.91
CA HIS A 64 -2.04 -2.45 -44.93
C HIS A 64 -1.23 -1.98 -46.13
N GLY A 65 -1.33 -2.78 -47.19
CA GLY A 65 -0.76 -2.45 -48.49
C GLY A 65 -1.43 -1.24 -49.13
N LEU A 66 -0.73 -0.66 -50.10
CA LEU A 66 -1.37 -0.04 -51.22
C LEU A 66 -0.47 -0.23 -52.44
N LEU A 67 -1.03 -0.89 -53.44
CA LEU A 67 -0.53 -0.87 -54.81
C LEU A 67 -0.42 0.58 -55.27
N GLU A 68 0.65 0.92 -55.97
CA GLU A 68 0.61 1.67 -57.24
C GLU A 68 1.71 1.16 -58.17
#